data_AF-A0A1T4MDT7-F1
#
_entry.id   AF-A0A1T4MDT7-F1
#
_cell.length_a   1.000
_cell.length_b   1.000
_cell.length_c   1.000
_cell.angle_alpha   90.00
_cell.angle_beta   90.00
_cell.angle_gamma   90.00
#
_symmetry.space_group_name_H-M   'P 1'
#
loop_
_entity.id
_entity.type
_entity.pdbx_description
1 polymer ?
#
loop_
_entity_poly.entity_id
_entity_poly.type
_entity_poly.pdbx_seq_one_letter_code
_entity_poly.pdbx_strand_id
1 'polypeptide(L)'
;MTISKGYGKNVTMTLILSRIVGWIEYKFTETNTYMKTSYDALSHNTSVEQGIYTLDLSEDNTLTLNPQISNISSVNYIIVNQTRSEMTWQKVGTTYSKGI
;
A
#
# COMPACT_ATOMS: atom_id res chain seq x y z
N MET A 1 5.02 -0.53 -29.55
CA MET A 1 5.79 -1.58 -28.86
C MET A 1 6.09 -1.07 -27.46
N THR A 2 5.23 -1.38 -26.49
CA THR A 2 5.37 -0.90 -25.11
C THR A 2 6.17 -1.93 -24.35
N ILE A 3 7.40 -1.60 -23.97
CA ILE A 3 8.23 -2.44 -23.11
C ILE A 3 7.68 -2.26 -21.69
N SER A 4 6.79 -3.16 -21.26
CA SER A 4 6.53 -3.36 -19.84
C SER A 4 7.78 -4.04 -19.25
N LYS A 5 8.55 -3.30 -18.46
CA LYS A 5 9.59 -3.92 -17.63
C LYS A 5 8.88 -4.84 -16.64
N GLY A 6 8.91 -6.14 -16.92
CA GLY A 6 8.35 -7.18 -16.08
C GLY A 6 9.06 -7.23 -14.73
N TYR A 7 8.53 -6.50 -13.75
CA TYR A 7 8.78 -6.76 -12.34
C TYR A 7 7.76 -7.79 -11.84
N GLY A 8 7.76 -8.97 -12.48
CA GLY A 8 7.05 -10.13 -11.98
C GLY A 8 7.85 -10.73 -10.84
N LYS A 9 7.49 -10.39 -9.60
CA LYS A 9 7.82 -11.15 -8.39
C LYS A 9 6.72 -10.89 -7.37
N ASN A 10 6.16 -11.95 -6.79
CA ASN A 10 5.29 -11.89 -5.62
C ASN A 10 5.94 -11.02 -4.54
N VAL A 11 5.53 -9.75 -4.43
CA VAL A 11 6.01 -8.84 -3.40
C VAL A 11 5.08 -8.96 -2.19
N THR A 12 5.50 -9.76 -1.22
CA THR A 12 4.94 -9.70 0.13
C THR A 12 5.57 -8.51 0.84
N MET A 13 4.77 -7.52 1.24
CA MET A 13 5.27 -6.28 1.80
C MET A 13 4.67 -6.01 3.17
N THR A 14 5.48 -6.21 4.20
CA THR A 14 5.03 -6.00 5.57
C THR A 14 5.35 -4.57 5.99
N LEU A 15 4.33 -3.73 6.20
CA LEU A 15 4.49 -2.37 6.73
C LEU A 15 4.17 -2.34 8.23
N ILE A 16 5.16 -2.65 9.07
CA ILE A 16 4.97 -2.66 10.52
C ILE A 16 4.95 -1.22 11.05
N LEU A 17 3.75 -0.62 11.17
CA LEU A 17 3.59 0.77 11.61
C LEU A 17 3.87 1.00 13.10
N SER A 18 3.90 -0.04 13.95
CA SER A 18 4.65 -0.10 15.22
C SER A 18 4.13 -1.23 16.11
N ARG A 19 5.01 -2.15 16.53
CA ARG A 19 4.66 -3.35 17.34
C ARG A 19 3.93 -3.07 18.66
N ILE A 20 3.89 -1.82 19.13
CA ILE A 20 3.25 -1.44 20.40
C ILE A 20 1.73 -1.18 20.22
N VAL A 21 1.28 -0.72 19.05
CA VAL A 21 -0.13 -0.39 18.80
C VAL A 21 -0.79 -1.25 17.73
N GLY A 22 -0.01 -1.98 16.92
CA GLY A 22 -0.55 -2.88 15.91
C GLY A 22 0.38 -3.08 14.71
N TRP A 23 -0.11 -3.72 13.67
CA TRP A 23 0.63 -3.84 12.42
C TRP A 23 -0.31 -3.85 11.23
N ILE A 24 0.23 -3.45 10.07
CA ILE A 24 -0.47 -3.54 8.79
C ILE A 24 0.44 -4.28 7.82
N GLU A 25 -0.10 -5.24 7.09
CA GLU A 25 0.62 -5.95 6.04
C GLU A 25 -0.11 -5.79 4.73
N TYR A 26 0.64 -5.53 3.67
CA TYR A 26 0.12 -5.48 2.31
C TYR A 26 0.73 -6.59 1.47
N LYS A 27 -0.12 -7.41 0.86
CA LYS A 27 0.28 -8.41 -0.11
C LYS A 27 -0.22 -8.00 -1.48
N PHE A 28 0.68 -7.72 -2.41
CA PHE A 28 0.36 -7.39 -3.80
C PHE A 28 0.43 -8.65 -4.65
N THR A 29 -0.54 -8.81 -5.54
CA THR A 29 -0.63 -9.94 -6.46
C THR A 29 -0.31 -9.49 -7.89
N GLU A 30 0.02 -10.43 -8.76
CA GLU A 30 0.31 -10.16 -10.18
C GLU A 30 -0.94 -9.74 -10.98
N THR A 31 -2.13 -9.87 -10.41
CA THR A 31 -3.41 -9.51 -11.06
C THR A 31 -3.89 -8.11 -10.66
N ASN A 32 -2.98 -7.22 -10.27
CA ASN A 32 -3.28 -5.86 -9.81
C ASN A 32 -4.22 -5.82 -8.57
N THR A 33 -4.25 -6.87 -7.76
CA THR A 33 -5.00 -6.86 -6.50
C THR A 33 -4.06 -6.78 -5.30
N TYR A 34 -4.54 -6.20 -4.21
CA TYR A 34 -3.85 -6.23 -2.94
C TYR A 34 -4.76 -6.76 -1.84
N MET A 35 -4.14 -7.39 -0.84
CA MET A 35 -4.76 -7.75 0.42
C MET A 35 -4.06 -6.99 1.53
N LYS A 36 -4.83 -6.28 2.35
CA LYS A 36 -4.37 -5.54 3.51
C LYS A 36 -4.85 -6.25 4.76
N THR A 37 -3.93 -6.75 5.57
CA THR A 37 -4.23 -7.32 6.89
C THR A 37 -3.85 -6.29 7.94
N SER A 38 -4.77 -5.97 8.84
CA SER A 38 -4.51 -5.04 9.96
C SER A 38 -4.75 -5.75 11.27
N TYR A 39 -3.81 -5.64 12.20
CA TYR A 39 -3.96 -6.10 13.56
C TYR A 39 -3.94 -4.90 14.51
N ASP A 40 -4.98 -4.80 15.33
CA ASP A 40 -5.08 -3.81 16.40
C ASP A 40 -4.72 -4.48 17.73
N ALA A 41 -3.64 -4.00 18.35
CA ALA A 41 -3.14 -4.57 19.59
C ALA A 41 -4.05 -4.26 20.80
N LEU A 42 -4.89 -3.21 20.74
CA LEU A 42 -5.79 -2.83 21.82
C LEU A 42 -7.04 -3.70 21.86
N SER A 43 -7.62 -3.96 20.69
CA SER A 43 -8.83 -4.79 20.58
C SER A 43 -8.52 -6.27 20.33
N HIS A 44 -7.25 -6.62 20.09
CA HIS A 44 -6.79 -7.95 19.66
C HIS A 44 -7.47 -8.46 18.39
N ASN A 45 -8.06 -7.57 17.60
CA ASN A 45 -8.78 -7.91 16.39
C ASN A 45 -7.87 -7.87 15.17
N THR A 46 -8.12 -8.79 14.26
CA THR A 46 -7.52 -8.79 12.92
C THR A 46 -8.61 -8.51 11.89
N SER A 47 -8.36 -7.57 10.99
CA SER A 47 -9.22 -7.31 9.83
C SER A 47 -8.45 -7.55 8.54
N VAL A 48 -9.19 -7.98 7.51
CA VAL A 48 -8.65 -8.20 6.16
C VAL A 48 -9.49 -7.42 5.17
N GLU A 49 -8.83 -6.59 4.38
CA GLU A 49 -9.41 -5.80 3.30
C GLU A 49 -8.77 -6.21 1.97
N GLN A 50 -9.53 -6.14 0.88
CA GLN A 50 -9.03 -6.37 -0.47
C GLN A 50 -9.32 -5.16 -1.34
N GLY A 51 -8.48 -4.98 -2.36
CA GLY A 51 -8.61 -3.88 -3.30
C GLY A 51 -7.82 -4.12 -4.57
N ILE A 52 -7.90 -3.15 -5.46
CA ILE A 52 -7.11 -3.08 -6.69
C ILE A 52 -6.01 -2.05 -6.47
N TYR A 53 -4.83 -2.30 -7.02
CA TYR A 53 -3.77 -1.30 -7.04
C TYR A 53 -3.32 -0.98 -8.47
N THR A 54 -2.82 0.24 -8.64
CA THR A 54 -2.16 0.69 -9.87
C THR A 54 -0.78 1.21 -9.50
N LEU A 55 0.22 0.85 -10.32
CA LEU A 55 1.60 1.27 -10.17
C LEU A 55 2.01 2.04 -11.43
N ASP A 56 2.40 3.29 -11.28
CA ASP A 56 2.98 4.09 -12.37
C ASP A 56 4.44 4.41 -12.04
N LEU A 57 5.36 3.72 -12.72
CA LEU A 57 6.80 3.87 -12.54
C LEU A 57 7.46 4.78 -13.60
N SER A 58 6.67 5.50 -14.40
CA SER A 58 7.17 6.23 -15.57
C SER A 58 7.54 7.69 -15.27
N GLU A 59 6.78 8.37 -14.41
CA GLU A 59 6.97 9.79 -14.09
C GLU A 59 7.22 9.99 -12.59
N ASP A 60 6.17 9.87 -11.76
CA ASP A 60 6.22 10.24 -10.34
C ASP A 60 6.42 9.05 -9.39
N ASN A 61 6.65 7.84 -9.94
CA ASN A 61 6.71 6.59 -9.18
C ASN A 61 5.53 6.45 -8.21
N THR A 62 4.30 6.45 -8.72
CA THR A 62 3.10 6.47 -7.88
C THR A 62 2.51 5.08 -7.67
N LEU A 63 1.96 4.89 -6.47
CA LEU A 63 1.11 3.77 -6.11
C LEU A 63 -0.27 4.30 -5.73
N THR A 64 -1.30 3.82 -6.42
CA THR A 64 -2.70 4.09 -6.09
C THR A 64 -3.32 2.82 -5.52
N LEU A 65 -3.91 2.92 -4.33
CA LEU A 65 -4.71 1.87 -3.71
C LEU A 65 -6.19 2.21 -3.86
N ASN A 66 -6.96 1.31 -4.49
CA ASN A 66 -8.40 1.40 -4.70
C ASN A 66 -9.09 0.29 -3.88
N PRO A 67 -9.58 0.58 -2.67
CA PRO A 67 -10.29 -0.41 -1.86
C PRO A 67 -11.55 -0.89 -2.59
N GLN A 68 -11.89 -2.18 -2.50
CA GLN A 68 -13.16 -2.66 -3.04
C GLN A 68 -14.38 -2.16 -2.24
N ILE A 69 -14.17 -1.73 -1.00
CA ILE A 69 -15.23 -1.22 -0.14
C ILE A 69 -15.63 0.17 -0.65
N SER A 70 -16.89 0.29 -1.08
CA SER A 70 -17.42 1.44 -1.84
C SER A 70 -17.39 2.80 -1.13
N ASN A 71 -17.19 2.83 0.19
CA ASN A 71 -17.13 4.06 0.99
C ASN A 71 -15.70 4.55 1.26
N ILE A 72 -14.66 3.83 0.83
CA ILE A 72 -13.26 4.23 1.03
C ILE A 72 -12.71 4.77 -0.29
N SER A 73 -12.36 6.05 -0.30
CA SER A 73 -11.75 6.70 -1.46
C SER A 73 -10.37 6.11 -1.77
N SER A 74 -10.01 6.15 -3.05
CA SER A 74 -8.66 5.85 -3.53
C SER A 74 -7.61 6.65 -2.77
N VAL A 75 -6.49 6.01 -2.45
CA VAL A 75 -5.37 6.65 -1.75
C VAL A 75 -4.12 6.57 -2.61
N ASN A 76 -3.47 7.72 -2.80
CA ASN A 76 -2.25 7.83 -3.59
C ASN A 76 -1.02 7.92 -2.70
N TYR A 77 0.07 7.29 -3.16
CA TYR A 77 1.37 7.28 -2.53
C TYR A 77 2.46 7.52 -3.58
N ILE A 78 3.54 8.17 -3.19
CA ILE A 78 4.80 8.22 -3.94
C ILE A 78 5.69 7.10 -3.42
N ILE A 79 6.29 6.35 -4.33
CA ILE A 79 7.29 5.33 -4.03
C ILE A 79 8.63 6.03 -3.87
N VAL A 80 9.13 6.03 -2.64
CA VAL A 80 10.39 6.69 -2.25
C VAL A 80 11.59 5.79 -2.58
N ASN A 81 11.42 4.47 -2.43
CA ASN A 81 12.44 3.49 -2.74
C ASN A 81 11.80 2.16 -3.12
N GLN A 82 12.40 1.44 -4.06
CA GLN A 82 11.95 0.11 -4.44
C GLN A 82 13.13 -0.79 -4.75
N THR A 83 13.23 -1.91 -4.04
CA THR A 83 14.15 -3.01 -4.32
C THR A 83 13.37 -4.22 -4.83
N ARG A 84 14.06 -5.35 -5.01
CA ARG A 84 13.40 -6.61 -5.40
C ARG A 84 12.50 -7.20 -4.29
N SER A 85 12.67 -6.78 -3.04
CA SER A 85 11.99 -7.35 -1.88
C SER A 85 11.29 -6.33 -0.99
N GLU A 86 11.55 -5.04 -1.19
CA GLU A 86 11.05 -3.98 -0.32
C GLU A 86 10.61 -2.78 -1.16
N MET A 87 9.57 -2.09 -0.70
CA MET A 87 9.14 -0.80 -1.23
C MET A 87 8.87 0.11 -0.05
N THR A 88 9.41 1.32 -0.12
CA THR A 88 9.08 2.40 0.79
C THR A 88 8.22 3.40 0.03
N TRP A 89 7.09 3.78 0.61
CA TRP A 89 6.20 4.76 0.01
C TRP A 89 5.78 5.80 1.03
N GLN A 90 5.38 6.96 0.52
CA GLN A 90 4.91 8.09 1.29
C GLN A 90 3.54 8.50 0.77
N LYS A 91 2.57 8.64 1.65
CA LYS A 91 1.22 9.05 1.28
C LYS A 91 1.25 10.45 0.66
N VAL A 92 0.60 10.60 -0.50
CA VAL A 92 0.38 11.90 -1.12
C VAL A 92 -0.79 12.57 -0.41
N GLY A 93 -0.51 13.69 0.26
CA GLY A 93 -1.54 14.51 0.91
C GLY A 93 -2.17 13.86 2.15
N THR A 94 -1.68 14.24 3.32
CA THR A 94 -2.49 15.06 4.25
C THR A 94 -1.52 16.05 4.86
N THR A 95 -1.64 17.33 4.50
CA THR A 95 -1.09 18.40 5.33
C THR A 95 -1.71 18.19 6.71
N TYR A 96 -0.93 17.75 7.69
CA TYR A 96 -1.37 17.84 9.08
C TYR A 96 -1.44 19.34 9.38
N SER A 97 -2.61 19.95 9.20
CA SER A 97 -2.90 21.19 9.89
C SER A 97 -2.83 20.85 11.37
N LYS A 98 -1.75 21.30 12.01
CA LYS A 98 -1.64 21.33 13.47
C LYS A 98 -2.90 22.05 13.95
N GLY A 99 -3.82 21.32 14.59
CA GLY A 99 -5.01 21.90 15.18
C GLY A 99 -4.58 23.05 16.08
N ILE A 100 -5.21 24.21 15.88
CA ILE A 100 -5.02 25.44 16.66
C ILE A 100 -5.56 25.18 18.07
#